data_AF-A0A0H2UKY6-F1
#
_entry.id   AF-A0A0H2UKY6-F1
#
_cell.length_a   1.000
_cell.length_b   1.000
_cell.length_c   1.000
_cell.angle_alpha   90.00
_cell.angle_beta   90.00
_cell.angle_gamma   90.00
#
_symmetry.space_group_name_H-M   'P 1'
#
loop_
_entity.id
_entity.type
_entity.pdbx_description
1 polymer ?
#
loop_
_entity_poly.entity_id
_entity_poly.type
_entity_poly.pdbx_seq_one_letter_code
_entity_poly.pdbx_strand_id
1 'polypeptide(L)'
;GSFDLEDVQPNKTTGVSKEEYKDVETDKKVKEQLGELMEPALGYVVKVPVSQSGVKRTEISNPEAITDEDLNKIPNYEIIKGVAYPNYGELVDKTAAETMKYVRSGYVIDVYHSGTRDKGYVFYKGITPSKELPQGPALTYQGEWDFTSDANLNNEEGRPTALNDDYYTTAIGKRAGLVSGDAKPSKHKYTSQFKVDFATKKMTGKLSDKEKTIYTVNADIRGNRFTGSATASDKDKGKGASYNFFSVDSQSLEGGFYGPKAEEMAGKFVADDKSLFAVFSAKHNASNVNTVRIIDASKIDLTNFSISELTNFGDASVLIIDGKKMELAGSEFTNKHTIDINGKKMVAVACCSNLEYMKFGQLWQQTEGEKQVKDNSLFLQGERTATDKMPKDGNYKYIGTWDAQVSKENNYWVATADDDRKAGYRTEFDVDFGSKNLSGKLFDKNGVNPVFTVNAKIDGNGFTGEAKTSDAGFVLDPGSLRHDNVKFSDVAVSGGFYGPTAAELGGQFRYQSDNGSVGVGAVFGAKQQVKK
;
A
#
# COMPACT_ATOMS: atom_id res chain seq x y z
N GLY A 1 46.71 -73.00 -2.47
CA GLY A 1 47.03 -71.79 -3.23
C GLY A 1 45.83 -70.89 -3.17
N SER A 2 45.99 -69.71 -2.58
CA SER A 2 45.02 -68.63 -2.48
C SER A 2 44.57 -68.14 -3.85
N PHE A 3 43.30 -67.77 -4.01
CA PHE A 3 42.91 -66.62 -4.83
C PHE A 3 41.70 -65.94 -4.18
N ASP A 4 41.96 -64.71 -3.74
CA ASP A 4 41.06 -63.77 -3.11
C ASP A 4 39.94 -63.30 -4.07
N LEU A 5 38.73 -63.19 -3.53
CA LEU A 5 37.65 -62.42 -4.15
C LEU A 5 37.81 -60.97 -3.67
N GLU A 6 38.42 -60.13 -4.50
CA GLU A 6 38.37 -58.68 -4.31
C GLU A 6 36.94 -58.19 -4.54
N ASP A 7 36.31 -57.73 -3.46
CA ASP A 7 35.15 -56.86 -3.47
C ASP A 7 35.45 -55.59 -4.27
N VAL A 8 34.88 -55.51 -5.47
CA VAL A 8 34.83 -54.27 -6.24
C VAL A 8 33.88 -53.32 -5.52
N GLN A 9 34.46 -52.40 -4.73
CA GLN A 9 33.73 -51.25 -4.18
C GLN A 9 33.21 -50.39 -5.35
N PRO A 10 31.89 -50.10 -5.42
CA PRO A 10 31.44 -49.01 -6.27
C PRO A 10 32.01 -47.71 -5.71
N ASN A 11 32.64 -46.93 -6.61
CA ASN A 11 33.19 -45.61 -6.34
C ASN A 11 32.29 -44.84 -5.38
N LYS A 12 32.86 -44.48 -4.22
CA LYS A 12 32.32 -43.48 -3.31
C LYS A 12 31.99 -42.23 -4.14
N THR A 13 30.71 -42.01 -4.36
CA THR A 13 30.13 -40.70 -4.59
C THR A 13 30.72 -39.79 -3.51
N THR A 14 31.57 -38.85 -3.92
CA THR A 14 32.05 -37.78 -3.04
C THR A 14 30.82 -37.10 -2.46
N GLY A 15 30.63 -37.30 -1.17
CA GLY A 15 29.52 -36.79 -0.41
C GLY A 15 29.42 -35.28 -0.55
N VAL A 16 28.22 -34.84 -0.89
CA VAL A 16 27.79 -33.44 -0.90
C VAL A 16 28.14 -32.79 0.44
N SER A 17 28.95 -31.72 0.43
CA SER A 17 29.14 -30.88 1.62
C SER A 17 27.86 -30.08 1.87
N LYS A 18 26.91 -30.71 2.58
CA LYS A 18 25.61 -30.15 2.92
C LYS A 18 25.71 -29.33 4.21
N GLU A 19 25.39 -28.04 4.06
CA GLU A 19 25.13 -27.00 5.06
C GLU A 19 26.31 -26.17 5.58
N GLU A 20 27.00 -25.46 4.68
CA GLU A 20 27.93 -24.38 5.06
C GLU A 20 27.25 -23.05 5.40
N TYR A 21 25.95 -22.88 5.12
CA TYR A 21 25.26 -21.59 5.26
C TYR A 21 24.00 -21.69 6.13
N LYS A 22 23.71 -20.62 6.86
CA LYS A 22 22.46 -20.38 7.59
C LYS A 22 22.00 -18.93 7.39
N ASP A 23 20.71 -18.67 7.61
CA ASP A 23 20.16 -17.32 7.49
C ASP A 23 20.86 -16.38 8.48
N VAL A 24 21.14 -15.15 8.03
CA VAL A 24 21.62 -14.09 8.91
C VAL A 24 20.52 -13.81 9.93
N GLU A 25 20.90 -13.76 11.21
CA GLU A 25 19.99 -13.35 12.27
C GLU A 25 19.70 -11.85 12.13
N THR A 26 18.43 -11.51 12.00
CA THR A 26 17.95 -10.13 11.89
C THR A 26 16.87 -9.90 12.93
N ASP A 27 16.86 -8.71 13.52
CA ASP A 27 15.79 -8.32 14.43
C ASP A 27 14.43 -8.45 13.72
N LYS A 28 13.46 -9.06 14.40
CA LYS A 28 12.10 -9.17 13.90
C LYS A 28 11.50 -7.78 13.71
N LYS A 29 10.69 -7.61 12.67
CA LYS A 29 9.99 -6.34 12.44
C LYS A 29 9.07 -6.07 13.64
N VAL A 30 9.24 -4.92 14.28
CA VAL A 30 8.34 -4.49 15.37
C VAL A 30 6.99 -4.18 14.75
N LYS A 31 5.96 -4.96 15.12
CA LYS A 31 4.58 -4.68 14.69
C LYS A 31 4.09 -3.43 15.42
N GLU A 32 3.77 -2.41 14.65
CA GLU A 32 3.15 -1.20 15.18
C GLU A 32 1.65 -1.44 15.37
N GLN A 33 1.15 -1.20 16.58
CA GLN A 33 -0.28 -1.20 16.84
C GLN A 33 -0.80 0.23 16.68
N LEU A 34 -1.41 0.51 15.54
CA LEU A 34 -2.02 1.81 15.25
C LEU A 34 -3.39 1.90 15.94
N GLY A 35 -3.77 3.10 16.37
CA GLY A 35 -5.15 3.36 16.79
C GLY A 35 -6.10 3.26 15.60
N GLU A 36 -7.39 2.98 15.83
CA GLU A 36 -8.39 2.76 14.78
C GLU A 36 -8.45 3.88 13.71
N LEU A 37 -8.29 5.14 14.13
CA LEU A 37 -8.29 6.32 13.24
C LEU A 37 -6.97 6.49 12.45
N MET A 38 -5.93 5.79 12.86
CA MET A 38 -4.56 5.87 12.31
C MET A 38 -4.27 4.75 11.33
N GLU A 39 -5.19 3.81 11.16
CA GLU A 39 -5.07 2.76 10.14
C GLU A 39 -5.03 3.38 8.74
N PRO A 40 -4.11 2.95 7.85
CA PRO A 40 -4.04 3.49 6.50
C PRO A 40 -5.18 2.94 5.63
N ALA A 41 -5.74 3.82 4.79
CA ALA A 41 -6.74 3.50 3.78
C ALA A 41 -6.55 4.39 2.53
N LEU A 42 -7.27 4.07 1.45
CA LEU A 42 -7.32 4.95 0.26
C LEU A 42 -7.93 6.31 0.61
N GLY A 43 -8.87 6.33 1.55
CA GLY A 43 -9.52 7.54 2.04
C GLY A 43 -10.41 7.25 3.24
N TYR A 44 -11.00 8.31 3.78
CA TYR A 44 -12.02 8.23 4.82
C TYR A 44 -13.15 9.20 4.54
N VAL A 45 -14.37 8.81 4.93
CA VAL A 45 -15.56 9.64 4.91
C VAL A 45 -16.19 9.66 6.29
N VAL A 46 -16.72 10.80 6.70
CA VAL A 46 -17.58 10.89 7.89
C VAL A 46 -18.90 11.54 7.54
N LYS A 47 -19.96 11.06 8.18
CA LYS A 47 -21.28 11.68 8.14
C LYS A 47 -21.27 12.96 8.98
N VAL A 48 -21.87 14.02 8.46
CA VAL A 48 -22.06 15.28 9.20
C VAL A 48 -22.99 15.02 10.40
N PRO A 49 -22.56 15.27 11.65
CA PRO A 49 -23.39 15.03 12.82
C PRO A 49 -24.67 15.86 12.81
N VAL A 50 -25.79 15.23 13.18
CA VAL A 50 -27.10 15.88 13.33
C VAL A 50 -27.66 15.48 14.69
N SER A 51 -28.15 16.46 15.45
CA SER A 51 -28.79 16.23 16.75
C SER A 51 -30.08 15.44 16.56
N GLN A 52 -30.24 14.35 17.32
CA GLN A 52 -31.47 13.56 17.36
C GLN A 52 -32.37 14.03 18.51
N SER A 53 -33.66 13.64 18.48
CA SER A 53 -34.59 13.99 19.56
C SER A 53 -34.06 13.53 20.92
N GLY A 54 -34.04 14.44 21.90
CA GLY A 54 -33.51 14.17 23.24
C GLY A 54 -31.98 14.19 23.37
N VAL A 55 -31.24 14.27 22.26
CA VAL A 55 -29.76 14.28 22.26
C VAL A 55 -29.25 15.70 21.99
N LYS A 56 -28.65 16.33 23.01
CA LYS A 56 -28.13 17.70 22.89
C LYS A 56 -26.76 17.79 22.22
N ARG A 57 -25.94 16.74 22.27
CA ARG A 57 -24.64 16.69 21.59
C ARG A 57 -24.51 15.40 20.78
N THR A 58 -24.21 15.52 19.49
CA THR A 58 -23.85 14.42 18.61
C THR A 58 -22.42 14.65 18.13
N GLU A 59 -21.49 13.86 18.67
CA GLU A 59 -20.06 13.93 18.35
C GLU A 59 -19.74 13.42 16.94
N ILE A 60 -18.53 13.72 16.48
CA ILE A 60 -17.94 13.00 15.35
C ILE A 60 -17.74 11.54 15.75
N SER A 61 -18.36 10.63 15.01
CA SER A 61 -18.24 9.19 15.23
C SER A 61 -18.17 8.45 13.90
N ASN A 62 -17.47 7.31 13.90
CA ASN A 62 -17.42 6.37 12.79
C ASN A 62 -16.89 6.94 11.46
N PRO A 63 -15.67 7.53 11.38
CA PRO A 63 -15.02 7.70 10.09
C PRO A 63 -14.86 6.34 9.39
N GLU A 64 -15.45 6.22 8.21
CA GLU A 64 -15.47 4.97 7.42
C GLU A 64 -14.35 4.98 6.39
N ALA A 65 -13.61 3.88 6.29
CA ALA A 65 -12.59 3.72 5.26
C ALA A 65 -13.23 3.58 3.87
N ILE A 66 -12.70 4.33 2.90
CA ILE A 66 -13.11 4.26 1.50
C ILE A 66 -12.25 3.21 0.80
N THR A 67 -12.90 2.26 0.11
CA THR A 67 -12.24 1.18 -0.63
C THR A 67 -12.34 1.34 -2.15
N ASP A 68 -13.26 2.17 -2.64
CA ASP A 68 -13.46 2.39 -4.07
C ASP A 68 -12.34 3.24 -4.68
N GLU A 69 -11.73 2.73 -5.75
CA GLU A 69 -10.61 3.36 -6.46
C GLU A 69 -11.06 4.32 -7.58
N ASP A 70 -12.36 4.57 -7.78
CA ASP A 70 -12.84 5.54 -8.76
C ASP A 70 -12.90 6.95 -8.15
N LEU A 71 -11.94 7.82 -8.50
CA LEU A 71 -11.92 9.20 -7.99
C LEU A 71 -13.16 10.02 -8.35
N ASN A 72 -13.91 9.65 -9.40
CA ASN A 72 -15.11 10.40 -9.78
C ASN A 72 -16.31 10.05 -8.91
N LYS A 73 -16.27 8.93 -8.18
CA LYS A 73 -17.32 8.56 -7.24
C LYS A 73 -17.11 9.26 -5.90
N ILE A 74 -18.00 10.20 -5.62
CA ILE A 74 -18.11 10.85 -4.31
C ILE A 74 -18.67 9.81 -3.31
N PRO A 75 -17.98 9.57 -2.17
CA PRO A 75 -18.46 8.64 -1.15
C PRO A 75 -19.86 9.00 -0.67
N ASN A 76 -20.73 7.99 -0.58
CA ASN A 76 -22.09 8.10 -0.06
C ASN A 76 -23.00 9.12 -0.79
N TYR A 77 -22.65 9.54 -2.01
CA TYR A 77 -23.40 10.50 -2.80
C TYR A 77 -24.85 10.05 -3.07
N GLU A 78 -25.03 8.83 -3.58
CA GLU A 78 -26.38 8.32 -3.86
C GLU A 78 -27.22 8.11 -2.58
N ILE A 79 -26.56 7.86 -1.44
CA ILE A 79 -27.24 7.76 -0.13
C ILE A 79 -27.81 9.13 0.25
N ILE A 80 -27.00 10.20 0.25
CA ILE A 80 -27.49 11.53 0.62
C ILE A 80 -28.48 12.08 -0.41
N LYS A 81 -28.31 11.78 -1.69
CA LYS A 81 -29.27 12.14 -2.75
C LYS A 81 -30.66 11.53 -2.52
N GLY A 82 -30.69 10.25 -2.11
CA GLY A 82 -31.91 9.56 -1.70
C GLY A 82 -32.59 10.17 -0.46
N VAL A 83 -31.87 10.98 0.34
CA VAL A 83 -32.42 11.71 1.48
C VAL A 83 -32.80 13.14 1.09
N ALA A 84 -31.96 13.87 0.38
CA ALA A 84 -32.15 15.29 0.10
C ALA A 84 -33.31 15.55 -0.88
N TYR A 85 -33.31 14.92 -2.05
CA TYR A 85 -34.26 15.24 -3.12
C TYR A 85 -35.73 14.95 -2.75
N PRO A 86 -36.08 13.83 -2.09
CA PRO A 86 -37.45 13.59 -1.64
C PRO A 86 -37.94 14.60 -0.58
N ASN A 87 -37.01 15.32 0.06
CA ASN A 87 -37.30 16.31 1.09
C ASN A 87 -37.08 17.76 0.62
N TYR A 88 -37.09 17.99 -0.70
CA TYR A 88 -36.87 19.31 -1.32
C TYR A 88 -35.51 19.94 -0.96
N GLY A 89 -34.53 19.11 -0.63
CA GLY A 89 -33.14 19.51 -0.44
C GLY A 89 -32.40 19.65 -1.77
N GLU A 90 -31.24 20.31 -1.74
CA GLU A 90 -30.36 20.50 -2.89
C GLU A 90 -28.94 20.07 -2.49
N LEU A 91 -28.30 19.22 -3.31
CA LEU A 91 -26.94 18.78 -3.04
C LEU A 91 -25.93 19.74 -3.67
N VAL A 92 -24.93 20.11 -2.88
CA VAL A 92 -23.72 20.77 -3.34
C VAL A 92 -22.53 19.95 -2.89
N ASP A 93 -21.60 19.72 -3.82
CA ASP A 93 -20.36 19.02 -3.56
C ASP A 93 -19.12 19.82 -3.95
N LYS A 94 -18.00 19.43 -3.34
CA LYS A 94 -16.66 19.95 -3.59
C LYS A 94 -15.67 18.80 -3.44
N THR A 95 -14.77 18.64 -4.41
CA THR A 95 -13.90 17.46 -4.48
C THR A 95 -12.44 17.74 -4.86
N ALA A 96 -12.04 19.01 -5.01
CA ALA A 96 -10.72 19.43 -5.52
C ALA A 96 -10.39 18.95 -6.96
N ALA A 97 -11.36 18.41 -7.71
CA ALA A 97 -11.12 17.71 -8.98
C ALA A 97 -10.45 18.53 -10.07
N GLU A 98 -10.61 19.85 -10.06
CA GLU A 98 -9.98 20.77 -11.02
C GLU A 98 -8.47 20.96 -10.78
N THR A 99 -8.00 20.69 -9.56
CA THR A 99 -6.62 20.98 -9.14
C THR A 99 -5.79 19.73 -8.86
N MET A 100 -6.45 18.60 -8.60
CA MET A 100 -5.84 17.34 -8.18
C MET A 100 -6.11 16.23 -9.19
N LYS A 101 -5.11 15.39 -9.45
CA LYS A 101 -5.17 14.25 -10.37
C LYS A 101 -5.32 12.91 -9.65
N TYR A 102 -4.70 12.75 -8.50
CA TYR A 102 -4.61 11.50 -7.75
C TYR A 102 -5.41 11.52 -6.45
N VAL A 103 -5.82 12.70 -5.96
CA VAL A 103 -6.63 12.84 -4.74
C VAL A 103 -7.94 13.60 -4.97
N ARG A 104 -8.89 13.39 -4.07
CA ARG A 104 -10.12 14.17 -3.90
C ARG A 104 -10.30 14.45 -2.42
N SER A 105 -10.70 15.68 -2.09
CA SER A 105 -11.10 16.03 -0.72
C SER A 105 -12.21 17.08 -0.76
N GLY A 106 -13.07 17.05 0.24
CA GLY A 106 -14.10 18.06 0.42
C GLY A 106 -15.35 17.47 1.03
N TYR A 107 -16.51 17.76 0.44
CA TYR A 107 -17.81 17.44 1.02
C TYR A 107 -18.87 17.22 -0.04
N VAL A 108 -19.98 16.59 0.37
CA VAL A 108 -21.27 16.62 -0.31
C VAL A 108 -22.34 16.87 0.74
N ILE A 109 -23.11 17.95 0.61
CA ILE A 109 -24.08 18.38 1.62
C ILE A 109 -25.41 18.83 0.99
N ASP A 110 -26.51 18.63 1.72
CA ASP A 110 -27.80 19.25 1.48
C ASP A 110 -27.77 20.69 2.01
N VAL A 111 -27.73 21.67 1.12
CA VAL A 111 -27.65 23.10 1.49
C VAL A 111 -28.97 23.66 2.01
N TYR A 112 -30.09 22.96 1.79
CA TYR A 112 -31.39 23.28 2.37
C TYR A 112 -31.78 22.30 3.49
N HIS A 113 -30.77 21.74 4.16
CA HIS A 113 -30.95 20.84 5.30
C HIS A 113 -31.93 21.39 6.34
N SER A 114 -32.84 20.54 6.81
CA SER A 114 -33.74 20.86 7.91
C SER A 114 -34.17 19.62 8.69
N GLY A 115 -34.52 19.81 9.96
CA GLY A 115 -34.96 18.72 10.84
C GLY A 115 -33.82 17.79 11.25
N THR A 116 -34.13 16.50 11.38
CA THR A 116 -33.23 15.45 11.88
C THR A 116 -32.67 14.55 10.78
N ARG A 117 -32.94 14.87 9.50
CA ARG A 117 -32.43 14.10 8.36
C ARG A 117 -30.93 14.30 8.20
N ASP A 118 -30.32 13.45 7.39
CA ASP A 118 -28.90 13.52 7.09
C ASP A 118 -28.56 14.82 6.37
N LYS A 119 -27.49 15.50 6.80
CA LYS A 119 -27.00 16.72 6.15
C LYS A 119 -26.03 16.41 5.02
N GLY A 120 -25.22 15.36 5.14
CA GLY A 120 -24.22 15.01 4.14
C GLY A 120 -22.97 14.42 4.74
N TYR A 121 -21.86 14.54 4.01
CA TYR A 121 -20.60 13.88 4.30
C TYR A 121 -19.39 14.78 4.01
N VAL A 122 -18.31 14.57 4.76
CA VAL A 122 -16.98 15.18 4.53
C VAL A 122 -15.97 14.04 4.33
N PHE A 123 -15.08 14.16 3.34
CA PHE A 123 -14.20 13.05 2.96
C PHE A 123 -12.87 13.50 2.34
N TYR A 124 -11.91 12.59 2.36
CA TYR A 124 -10.82 12.56 1.39
C TYR A 124 -10.67 11.15 0.82
N LYS A 125 -10.18 11.02 -0.40
CA LYS A 125 -9.71 9.77 -0.99
C LYS A 125 -8.57 10.03 -1.96
N GLY A 126 -7.75 9.02 -2.19
CA GLY A 126 -6.73 9.05 -3.23
C GLY A 126 -6.50 7.69 -3.84
N ILE A 127 -5.92 7.69 -5.03
CA ILE A 127 -5.55 6.49 -5.79
C ILE A 127 -4.06 6.44 -6.02
N THR A 128 -3.55 5.26 -6.36
CA THR A 128 -2.11 5.07 -6.61
C THR A 128 -1.27 5.58 -5.42
N PRO A 129 -1.40 4.99 -4.20
CA PRO A 129 -0.51 5.31 -3.09
C PRO A 129 0.94 5.21 -3.55
N SER A 130 1.75 6.22 -3.25
CA SER A 130 3.05 6.40 -3.88
C SER A 130 3.99 5.23 -3.59
N LYS A 131 4.66 4.74 -4.62
CA LYS A 131 5.70 3.70 -4.49
C LYS A 131 7.10 4.25 -4.60
N GLU A 132 7.22 5.51 -5.02
CA GLU A 132 8.45 6.28 -4.98
C GLU A 132 8.23 7.57 -4.21
N LEU A 133 9.24 8.00 -3.45
CA LEU A 133 9.25 9.28 -2.77
C LEU A 133 10.37 10.18 -3.30
N PRO A 134 10.16 11.51 -3.34
CA PRO A 134 11.19 12.49 -3.66
C PRO A 134 12.46 12.35 -2.81
N GLN A 135 13.59 12.64 -3.43
CA GLN A 135 14.87 12.84 -2.77
C GLN A 135 15.32 14.31 -2.92
N GLY A 136 16.04 14.81 -1.92
CA GLY A 136 16.64 16.15 -1.95
C GLY A 136 15.96 17.15 -1.02
N PRO A 137 15.90 18.45 -1.40
CA PRO A 137 15.33 19.50 -0.56
C PRO A 137 13.87 19.27 -0.20
N ALA A 138 13.45 19.82 0.94
CA ALA A 138 12.06 19.76 1.37
C ALA A 138 11.12 20.37 0.31
N LEU A 139 10.04 19.67 -0.01
CA LEU A 139 9.02 20.11 -0.97
C LEU A 139 7.90 20.85 -0.25
N THR A 140 7.32 21.83 -0.94
CA THR A 140 6.10 22.51 -0.49
C THR A 140 4.90 22.00 -1.27
N TYR A 141 3.92 21.49 -0.53
CA TYR A 141 2.61 21.09 -1.04
C TYR A 141 1.59 22.17 -0.68
N GLN A 142 0.74 22.56 -1.63
CA GLN A 142 -0.32 23.54 -1.43
C GLN A 142 -1.66 23.00 -1.92
N GLY A 143 -2.73 23.33 -1.21
CA GLY A 143 -4.07 22.98 -1.60
C GLY A 143 -5.11 23.55 -0.65
N GLU A 144 -6.07 22.73 -0.30
CA GLU A 144 -7.24 23.13 0.49
C GLU A 144 -7.50 22.16 1.64
N TRP A 145 -8.38 22.57 2.55
CA TRP A 145 -8.89 21.75 3.62
C TRP A 145 -10.37 22.03 3.86
N ASP A 146 -11.07 21.05 4.36
CA ASP A 146 -12.51 21.07 4.61
C ASP A 146 -12.80 20.36 5.93
N PHE A 147 -13.95 20.63 6.54
CA PHE A 147 -14.26 20.07 7.85
C PHE A 147 -15.76 19.94 8.08
N THR A 148 -16.12 19.16 9.10
CA THR A 148 -17.42 19.21 9.77
C THR A 148 -17.22 19.24 11.28
N SER A 149 -18.01 20.05 11.99
CA SER A 149 -18.06 20.01 13.46
C SER A 149 -19.02 18.92 13.96
N ASP A 150 -18.97 18.65 15.27
CA ASP A 150 -20.07 18.01 15.99
C ASP A 150 -21.33 18.91 15.98
N ALA A 151 -22.46 18.35 16.40
CA ALA A 151 -23.69 19.11 16.64
C ALA A 151 -23.89 19.29 18.15
N ASN A 152 -24.06 20.53 18.64
CA ASN A 152 -24.20 20.80 20.07
C ASN A 152 -25.23 21.91 20.35
N LEU A 153 -26.37 21.51 20.94
CA LEU A 153 -27.51 22.34 21.33
C LEU A 153 -27.43 22.85 22.79
N ASN A 154 -26.40 22.49 23.55
CA ASN A 154 -26.28 22.96 24.92
C ASN A 154 -26.09 24.48 24.94
N ASN A 155 -26.98 25.21 25.63
CA ASN A 155 -26.90 26.67 25.73
C ASN A 155 -25.56 27.13 26.35
N GLU A 156 -24.99 26.33 27.24
CA GLU A 156 -23.71 26.60 27.90
C GLU A 156 -22.52 26.60 26.95
N GLU A 157 -22.59 25.78 25.88
CA GLU A 157 -21.59 25.75 24.79
C GLU A 157 -21.51 27.12 24.11
N GLY A 158 -22.64 27.83 24.02
CA GLY A 158 -22.67 29.20 23.53
C GLY A 158 -22.41 29.34 22.02
N ARG A 159 -22.76 28.35 21.20
CA ARG A 159 -22.62 28.45 19.74
C ARG A 159 -23.45 29.60 19.12
N PRO A 160 -23.00 30.20 18.00
CA PRO A 160 -23.69 31.33 17.38
C PRO A 160 -25.09 30.95 16.88
N THR A 161 -26.06 31.86 17.05
CA THR A 161 -27.41 31.65 16.48
C THR A 161 -27.49 32.12 15.04
N ALA A 162 -26.85 33.24 14.68
CA ALA A 162 -26.82 33.76 13.32
C ALA A 162 -25.51 34.51 13.08
N LEU A 163 -24.88 34.23 11.94
CA LEU A 163 -23.69 34.89 11.42
C LEU A 163 -23.88 35.00 9.90
N ASN A 164 -24.89 35.78 9.50
CA ASN A 164 -25.40 35.78 8.12
C ASN A 164 -24.40 36.31 7.10
N ASP A 165 -23.39 37.07 7.52
CA ASP A 165 -22.33 37.53 6.62
C ASP A 165 -21.29 36.45 6.35
N ASP A 166 -21.16 35.47 7.25
CA ASP A 166 -20.14 34.44 7.28
C ASP A 166 -20.64 33.11 6.71
N TYR A 167 -21.91 32.75 6.98
CA TYR A 167 -22.47 31.45 6.60
C TYR A 167 -23.83 31.56 5.88
N TYR A 168 -24.15 30.57 5.05
CA TYR A 168 -25.45 30.44 4.36
C TYR A 168 -26.55 29.88 5.26
N THR A 169 -26.22 29.40 6.47
CA THR A 169 -27.15 28.79 7.42
C THR A 169 -27.25 29.57 8.73
N THR A 170 -28.22 29.21 9.57
CA THR A 170 -28.38 29.72 10.94
C THR A 170 -28.23 28.58 11.94
N ALA A 171 -28.22 28.88 13.23
CA ALA A 171 -28.00 27.91 14.31
C ALA A 171 -26.70 27.11 14.08
N ILE A 172 -25.61 27.84 13.86
CA ILE A 172 -24.30 27.36 13.41
C ILE A 172 -23.75 26.28 14.36
N GLY A 173 -23.57 25.06 13.85
CA GLY A 173 -23.10 23.92 14.65
C GLY A 173 -24.07 23.44 15.74
N LYS A 174 -25.32 23.93 15.78
CA LYS A 174 -26.28 23.56 16.85
C LYS A 174 -26.99 22.25 16.54
N ARG A 175 -27.98 22.29 15.63
CA ARG A 175 -28.76 21.09 15.24
C ARG A 175 -28.03 20.18 14.27
N ALA A 176 -27.13 20.74 13.48
CA ALA A 176 -26.27 20.00 12.58
C ALA A 176 -24.85 20.56 12.68
N GLY A 177 -23.85 19.73 12.39
CA GLY A 177 -22.47 20.15 12.27
C GLY A 177 -22.33 21.30 11.26
N LEU A 178 -21.48 22.26 11.61
CA LEU A 178 -21.00 23.27 10.68
C LEU A 178 -20.02 22.60 9.72
N VAL A 179 -20.25 22.75 8.42
CA VAL A 179 -19.38 22.25 7.35
C VAL A 179 -18.68 23.44 6.69
N SER A 180 -17.45 23.25 6.20
CA SER A 180 -16.74 24.29 5.43
C SER A 180 -17.59 24.82 4.25
N GLY A 181 -18.41 23.97 3.63
CA GLY A 181 -19.35 24.34 2.57
C GLY A 181 -20.52 25.24 2.98
N ASP A 182 -20.80 25.39 4.28
CA ASP A 182 -21.77 26.39 4.75
C ASP A 182 -21.20 27.81 4.72
N ALA A 183 -19.88 27.97 4.59
CA ALA A 183 -19.20 29.25 4.69
C ALA A 183 -19.25 30.05 3.37
N LYS A 184 -19.42 31.37 3.48
CA LYS A 184 -19.44 32.28 2.34
C LYS A 184 -18.01 32.56 1.84
N PRO A 185 -17.71 32.36 0.55
CA PRO A 185 -16.36 32.58 0.01
C PRO A 185 -15.84 34.03 0.17
N SER A 186 -16.73 35.01 0.31
CA SER A 186 -16.37 36.40 0.57
C SER A 186 -15.74 36.61 1.95
N LYS A 187 -16.06 35.75 2.92
CA LYS A 187 -15.55 35.81 4.30
C LYS A 187 -14.51 34.74 4.59
N HIS A 188 -14.69 33.54 4.07
CA HIS A 188 -13.87 32.38 4.38
C HIS A 188 -13.22 31.78 3.14
N LYS A 189 -11.97 31.32 3.27
CA LYS A 189 -11.28 30.52 2.25
C LYS A 189 -10.27 29.60 2.92
N TYR A 190 -10.60 28.31 2.96
CA TYR A 190 -9.82 27.30 3.66
C TYR A 190 -8.67 26.77 2.77
N THR A 191 -7.43 27.14 3.11
CA THR A 191 -6.22 26.76 2.36
C THR A 191 -5.25 25.96 3.22
N SER A 192 -4.53 25.03 2.59
CA SER A 192 -3.55 24.18 3.25
C SER A 192 -2.16 24.33 2.61
N GLN A 193 -1.13 24.31 3.46
CA GLN A 193 0.26 24.32 3.01
C GLN A 193 1.10 23.41 3.89
N PHE A 194 1.88 22.53 3.27
CA PHE A 194 2.75 21.58 3.97
C PHE A 194 4.17 21.69 3.43
N LYS A 195 5.14 21.59 4.32
CA LYS A 195 6.56 21.42 4.01
C LYS A 195 6.95 20.00 4.39
N VAL A 196 7.39 19.23 3.41
CA VAL A 196 7.70 17.80 3.53
C VAL A 196 9.18 17.60 3.29
N ASP A 197 9.89 17.11 4.30
CA ASP A 197 11.29 16.75 4.23
C ASP A 197 11.41 15.22 4.18
N PHE A 198 11.55 14.68 2.97
CA PHE A 198 11.64 13.24 2.73
C PHE A 198 12.95 12.63 3.24
N ALA A 199 14.01 13.42 3.39
CA ALA A 199 15.31 12.95 3.91
C ALA A 199 15.22 12.67 5.41
N THR A 200 14.56 13.56 6.16
CA THR A 200 14.31 13.39 7.60
C THR A 200 13.03 12.62 7.91
N LYS A 201 12.22 12.32 6.90
CA LYS A 201 10.89 11.69 7.01
C LYS A 201 9.94 12.50 7.91
N LYS A 202 9.99 13.83 7.81
CA LYS A 202 9.17 14.76 8.61
C LYS A 202 8.30 15.64 7.74
N MET A 203 7.12 15.98 8.25
CA MET A 203 6.22 16.95 7.65
C MET A 203 5.81 17.99 8.69
N THR A 204 5.75 19.24 8.26
CA THR A 204 5.13 20.35 9.00
C THR A 204 4.12 21.05 8.09
N GLY A 205 3.14 21.75 8.64
CA GLY A 205 2.20 22.48 7.80
C GLY A 205 1.27 23.41 8.55
N LYS A 206 0.44 24.11 7.78
CA LYS A 206 -0.55 25.06 8.26
C LYS A 206 -1.86 24.87 7.51
N LEU A 207 -2.95 24.90 8.26
CA LEU A 207 -4.30 25.04 7.73
C LEU A 207 -4.79 26.44 8.08
N SER A 208 -5.23 27.19 7.08
CA SER A 208 -5.58 28.61 7.23
C SER A 208 -6.99 28.89 6.73
N ASP A 209 -7.62 29.91 7.30
CA ASP A 209 -8.79 30.57 6.75
C ASP A 209 -8.38 31.98 6.32
N LYS A 210 -8.32 32.19 4.99
CA LYS A 210 -7.62 33.33 4.37
C LYS A 210 -6.19 33.46 4.93
N GLU A 211 -5.89 34.55 5.63
CA GLU A 211 -4.56 34.84 6.19
C GLU A 211 -4.41 34.35 7.64
N LYS A 212 -5.51 33.92 8.29
CA LYS A 212 -5.47 33.44 9.68
C LYS A 212 -5.07 31.96 9.70
N THR A 213 -3.97 31.62 10.37
CA THR A 213 -3.64 30.23 10.67
C THR A 213 -4.61 29.67 11.71
N ILE A 214 -5.25 28.55 11.38
CA ILE A 214 -6.20 27.85 12.24
C ILE A 214 -5.51 26.68 12.94
N TYR A 215 -4.80 25.84 12.18
CA TYR A 215 -4.01 24.74 12.73
C TYR A 215 -2.57 24.79 12.24
N THR A 216 -1.65 24.34 13.10
CA THR A 216 -0.33 23.86 12.67
C THR A 216 -0.31 22.35 12.74
N VAL A 217 0.39 21.69 11.81
CA VAL A 217 0.49 20.22 11.78
C VAL A 217 1.93 19.76 11.85
N ASN A 218 2.16 18.61 12.47
CA ASN A 218 3.45 17.92 12.52
C ASN A 218 3.21 16.43 12.33
N ALA A 219 4.02 15.77 11.49
CA ALA A 219 3.89 14.34 11.26
C ALA A 219 5.21 13.66 10.87
N ASP A 220 5.23 12.35 11.07
CA ASP A 220 6.29 11.43 10.69
C ASP A 220 5.87 10.58 9.49
N ILE A 221 6.78 10.38 8.54
CA ILE A 221 6.53 9.60 7.32
C ILE A 221 6.98 8.15 7.51
N ARG A 222 6.08 7.20 7.23
CA ARG A 222 6.33 5.74 7.26
C ARG A 222 5.70 5.10 6.03
N GLY A 223 6.49 4.35 5.25
CA GLY A 223 6.05 3.92 3.93
C GLY A 223 5.66 5.12 3.07
N ASN A 224 4.45 5.11 2.51
CA ASN A 224 3.85 6.25 1.80
C ASN A 224 2.80 6.99 2.64
N ARG A 225 2.78 6.77 3.96
CA ARG A 225 1.85 7.36 4.92
C ARG A 225 2.54 8.37 5.79
N PHE A 226 1.76 9.25 6.41
CA PHE A 226 2.23 10.11 7.49
C PHE A 226 1.25 10.09 8.66
N THR A 227 1.78 10.15 9.88
CA THR A 227 1.00 10.14 11.12
C THR A 227 1.53 11.20 12.08
N GLY A 228 0.65 11.87 12.83
CA GLY A 228 1.06 12.90 13.77
C GLY A 228 -0.10 13.66 14.40
N SER A 229 0.05 14.97 14.53
CA SER A 229 -0.88 15.83 15.26
C SER A 229 -1.22 17.13 14.54
N ALA A 230 -2.37 17.69 14.89
CA ALA A 230 -2.78 19.04 14.55
C ALA A 230 -2.96 19.86 15.84
N THR A 231 -2.30 21.01 15.93
CA THR A 231 -2.38 21.92 17.07
C THR A 231 -3.22 23.13 16.71
N ALA A 232 -4.31 23.35 17.45
CA ALA A 232 -5.16 24.52 17.31
C ALA A 232 -4.36 25.78 17.67
N SER A 233 -4.38 26.77 16.77
CA SER A 233 -3.60 28.01 16.93
C SER A 233 -4.23 28.96 17.95
N ASP A 234 -5.55 28.87 18.12
CA ASP A 234 -6.33 29.64 19.09
C ASP A 234 -7.14 28.68 19.94
N LYS A 235 -6.78 28.56 21.23
CA LYS A 235 -7.41 27.65 22.18
C LYS A 235 -8.62 28.27 22.90
N ASP A 236 -8.84 29.58 22.73
CA ASP A 236 -10.02 30.20 23.31
C ASP A 236 -11.25 29.78 22.48
N LYS A 237 -12.17 29.07 23.12
CA LYS A 237 -13.41 28.63 22.49
C LYS A 237 -14.38 29.81 22.30
N GLY A 238 -14.26 30.89 23.09
CA GLY A 238 -15.18 32.03 23.03
C GLY A 238 -16.64 31.64 23.25
N LYS A 239 -17.56 32.59 22.99
CA LYS A 239 -19.03 32.38 22.99
C LYS A 239 -19.75 33.32 22.02
N GLY A 240 -20.97 32.97 21.67
CA GLY A 240 -21.85 33.76 20.81
C GLY A 240 -21.22 33.98 19.43
N ALA A 241 -21.21 35.23 18.96
CA ALA A 241 -20.64 35.60 17.67
C ALA A 241 -19.10 35.38 17.58
N SER A 242 -18.41 35.27 18.73
CA SER A 242 -16.95 35.03 18.80
C SER A 242 -16.58 33.55 18.97
N TYR A 243 -17.55 32.64 18.93
CA TYR A 243 -17.31 31.22 19.18
C TYR A 243 -16.33 30.63 18.14
N ASN A 244 -15.31 29.94 18.63
CA ASN A 244 -14.24 29.32 17.85
C ASN A 244 -14.44 27.79 17.77
N PHE A 245 -14.75 27.31 16.57
CA PHE A 245 -14.92 25.88 16.26
C PHE A 245 -13.60 25.09 16.22
N PHE A 246 -12.45 25.76 16.31
CA PHE A 246 -11.13 25.18 16.05
C PHE A 246 -10.20 25.31 17.26
N SER A 247 -10.73 25.11 18.47
CA SER A 247 -10.02 25.33 19.74
C SER A 247 -9.34 24.10 20.34
N VAL A 248 -9.48 22.93 19.71
CA VAL A 248 -9.05 21.64 20.27
C VAL A 248 -7.99 21.02 19.37
N ASP A 249 -6.95 20.45 20.01
CA ASP A 249 -5.89 19.73 19.30
C ASP A 249 -6.38 18.37 18.79
N SER A 250 -5.53 17.73 17.99
CA SER A 250 -5.71 16.37 17.54
C SER A 250 -4.39 15.61 17.61
N GLN A 251 -4.43 14.41 18.18
CA GLN A 251 -3.35 13.41 18.07
C GLN A 251 -3.63 12.33 17.02
N SER A 252 -4.65 12.53 16.17
CA SER A 252 -5.13 11.53 15.22
C SER A 252 -4.95 11.95 13.76
N LEU A 253 -3.91 12.73 13.45
CA LEU A 253 -3.63 13.12 12.08
C LEU A 253 -3.01 11.94 11.32
N GLU A 254 -3.67 11.52 10.25
CA GLU A 254 -3.21 10.46 9.36
C GLU A 254 -3.50 10.81 7.90
N GLY A 255 -2.60 10.44 7.00
CA GLY A 255 -2.82 10.55 5.58
C GLY A 255 -1.71 9.86 4.79
N GLY A 256 -1.68 10.13 3.48
CA GLY A 256 -0.65 9.57 2.62
C GLY A 256 -0.33 10.39 1.39
N PHE A 257 0.73 9.95 0.73
CA PHE A 257 1.16 10.44 -0.57
C PHE A 257 0.54 9.59 -1.68
N TYR A 258 0.08 10.27 -2.74
CA TYR A 258 -0.65 9.70 -3.85
C TYR A 258 -0.07 10.17 -5.18
N GLY A 259 -0.27 9.35 -6.20
CA GLY A 259 0.47 9.43 -7.45
C GLY A 259 1.77 8.62 -7.38
N PRO A 260 2.31 8.13 -8.51
CA PRO A 260 3.47 7.24 -8.52
C PRO A 260 4.69 7.78 -7.74
N LYS A 261 4.84 9.11 -7.68
CA LYS A 261 6.03 9.83 -7.21
C LYS A 261 5.72 10.86 -6.13
N ALA A 262 4.64 10.66 -5.37
CA ALA A 262 4.18 11.55 -4.32
C ALA A 262 3.83 12.97 -4.81
N GLU A 263 3.26 13.07 -6.01
CA GLU A 263 2.83 14.33 -6.61
C GLU A 263 1.82 15.08 -5.71
N GLU A 264 0.96 14.31 -5.05
CA GLU A 264 -0.15 14.80 -4.23
C GLU A 264 -0.15 14.13 -2.86
N MET A 265 -0.82 14.77 -1.91
CA MET A 265 -1.06 14.24 -0.57
C MET A 265 -2.49 14.55 -0.13
N ALA A 266 -3.05 13.67 0.68
CA ALA A 266 -4.33 13.89 1.33
C ALA A 266 -4.38 13.19 2.69
N GLY A 267 -5.20 13.71 3.60
CA GLY A 267 -5.31 13.16 4.95
C GLY A 267 -6.47 13.74 5.74
N LYS A 268 -6.58 13.28 6.97
CA LYS A 268 -7.60 13.67 7.94
C LYS A 268 -7.00 13.88 9.33
N PHE A 269 -7.78 14.51 10.20
CA PHE A 269 -7.63 14.36 11.64
C PHE A 269 -8.98 14.54 12.35
N VAL A 270 -9.09 14.03 13.57
CA VAL A 270 -10.25 14.21 14.45
C VAL A 270 -9.80 14.93 15.72
N ALA A 271 -10.46 16.03 16.09
CA ALA A 271 -10.18 16.70 17.35
C ALA A 271 -10.31 15.72 18.53
N ASP A 272 -9.47 15.85 19.55
CA ASP A 272 -9.37 14.88 20.65
C ASP A 272 -10.69 14.75 21.44
N ASP A 273 -11.52 15.79 21.46
CA ASP A 273 -12.85 15.82 22.06
C ASP A 273 -13.99 15.45 21.10
N LYS A 274 -13.64 14.98 19.89
CA LYS A 274 -14.54 14.63 18.78
C LYS A 274 -15.45 15.77 18.32
N SER A 275 -15.05 17.02 18.55
CA SER A 275 -15.82 18.21 18.11
C SER A 275 -15.62 18.58 16.64
N LEU A 276 -14.61 18.03 15.98
CA LEU A 276 -14.25 18.37 14.61
C LEU A 276 -13.65 17.17 13.87
N PHE A 277 -14.06 16.99 12.62
CA PHE A 277 -13.38 16.17 11.62
C PHE A 277 -12.90 17.07 10.50
N ALA A 278 -11.61 17.02 10.20
CA ALA A 278 -11.02 17.81 9.13
C ALA A 278 -10.34 16.90 8.11
N VAL A 279 -10.39 17.30 6.84
CA VAL A 279 -9.74 16.66 5.71
C VAL A 279 -8.95 17.68 4.93
N PHE A 280 -7.88 17.26 4.28
CA PHE A 280 -7.06 18.14 3.45
C PHE A 280 -6.53 17.42 2.23
N SER A 281 -6.25 18.17 1.17
CA SER A 281 -5.47 17.73 0.03
C SER A 281 -4.51 18.83 -0.42
N ALA A 282 -3.37 18.43 -0.98
CA ALA A 282 -2.36 19.36 -1.48
C ALA A 282 -1.48 18.71 -2.54
N LYS A 283 -0.91 19.53 -3.44
CA LYS A 283 0.05 19.10 -4.47
C LYS A 283 1.32 19.93 -4.43
N HIS A 284 2.45 19.33 -4.80
CA HIS A 284 3.67 20.11 -5.05
C HIS A 284 3.79 20.48 -6.54
N ASN A 285 4.50 21.57 -6.83
CA ASN A 285 4.74 22.03 -8.21
C ASN A 285 6.21 21.88 -8.64
N ALA A 286 7.03 21.20 -7.84
CA ALA A 286 8.42 20.91 -8.21
C ALA A 286 8.50 20.08 -9.49
N SER A 287 9.40 20.46 -10.39
CA SER A 287 9.67 19.79 -11.67
C SER A 287 10.95 18.97 -11.59
N ASN A 288 11.04 17.89 -12.36
CA ASN A 288 12.23 17.01 -12.43
C ASN A 288 12.71 16.53 -11.05
N VAL A 289 11.76 16.17 -10.19
CA VAL A 289 12.04 15.64 -8.86
C VAL A 289 12.61 14.23 -8.98
N ASN A 290 13.85 14.05 -8.53
CA ASN A 290 14.43 12.71 -8.41
C ASN A 290 13.71 11.95 -7.30
N THR A 291 13.43 10.67 -7.55
CA THR A 291 12.66 9.83 -6.64
C THR A 291 13.40 8.53 -6.35
N VAL A 292 13.06 7.91 -5.22
CA VAL A 292 13.56 6.58 -4.84
C VAL A 292 12.39 5.65 -4.56
N ARG A 293 12.49 4.40 -5.02
CA ARG A 293 11.49 3.36 -4.75
C ARG A 293 11.51 3.01 -3.26
N ILE A 294 10.33 3.04 -2.64
CA ILE A 294 10.11 2.67 -1.24
C ILE A 294 9.32 1.36 -1.10
N ILE A 295 8.51 1.01 -2.11
CA ILE A 295 7.59 -0.12 -2.07
C ILE A 295 7.61 -0.80 -3.44
N ASP A 296 7.70 -2.13 -3.43
CA ASP A 296 7.23 -2.97 -4.53
C ASP A 296 5.91 -3.60 -4.11
N ALA A 297 4.89 -3.57 -4.97
CA ALA A 297 3.65 -4.30 -4.77
C ALA A 297 3.00 -4.52 -6.14
N SER A 298 3.09 -5.73 -6.68
CA SER A 298 2.58 -6.05 -8.00
C SER A 298 2.02 -7.46 -8.09
N LYS A 299 1.25 -7.70 -9.16
CA LYS A 299 0.59 -8.95 -9.49
C LYS A 299 0.88 -9.33 -10.95
N ILE A 300 1.25 -10.59 -11.20
CA ILE A 300 1.37 -11.18 -12.53
C ILE A 300 0.16 -12.10 -12.75
N ASP A 301 -0.67 -11.79 -13.73
CA ASP A 301 -1.77 -12.66 -14.15
C ASP A 301 -1.22 -13.90 -14.88
N LEU A 302 -1.61 -15.10 -14.46
CA LEU A 302 -1.06 -16.35 -15.02
C LEU A 302 -1.80 -16.85 -16.27
N THR A 303 -2.82 -16.14 -16.74
CA THR A 303 -3.52 -16.43 -18.00
C THR A 303 -2.85 -15.71 -19.16
N ASN A 304 -2.51 -14.42 -18.97
CA ASN A 304 -1.92 -13.58 -20.01
C ASN A 304 -0.51 -13.06 -19.68
N PHE A 305 0.05 -13.43 -18.53
CA PHE A 305 1.39 -13.00 -18.07
C PHE A 305 1.56 -11.48 -18.03
N SER A 306 0.48 -10.73 -17.92
CA SER A 306 0.51 -9.28 -17.73
C SER A 306 0.80 -8.93 -16.28
N ILE A 307 1.47 -7.80 -16.07
CA ILE A 307 1.77 -7.27 -14.75
C ILE A 307 0.86 -6.08 -14.44
N SER A 308 0.32 -6.04 -13.23
CA SER A 308 -0.44 -4.91 -12.70
C SER A 308 0.10 -4.52 -11.32
N GLU A 309 0.08 -3.24 -11.01
CA GLU A 309 0.45 -2.71 -9.69
C GLU A 309 -0.66 -3.00 -8.66
N LEU A 310 -0.27 -3.33 -7.44
CA LEU A 310 -1.17 -3.50 -6.29
C LEU A 310 -1.15 -2.26 -5.40
N THR A 311 -2.28 -1.97 -4.75
CA THR A 311 -2.36 -0.97 -3.69
C THR A 311 -1.57 -1.47 -2.47
N ASN A 312 -0.66 -0.66 -1.93
CA ASN A 312 0.10 -0.98 -0.71
C ASN A 312 0.50 0.31 0.02
N PHE A 313 0.49 0.29 1.35
CA PHE A 313 0.74 1.46 2.20
C PHE A 313 2.12 1.46 2.88
N GLY A 314 2.99 0.52 2.53
CA GLY A 314 4.32 0.34 3.13
C GLY A 314 4.40 -0.79 4.14
N ASP A 315 3.44 -1.74 4.12
CA ASP A 315 3.55 -3.00 4.84
C ASP A 315 3.44 -4.16 3.85
N ALA A 316 4.55 -4.86 3.63
CA ALA A 316 4.59 -6.00 2.70
C ALA A 316 3.81 -7.22 3.24
N SER A 317 3.53 -7.26 4.55
CA SER A 317 2.76 -8.33 5.19
C SER A 317 1.24 -8.13 5.11
N VAL A 318 0.76 -7.05 4.47
CA VAL A 318 -0.66 -6.82 4.21
C VAL A 318 -0.90 -6.77 2.71
N LEU A 319 -1.78 -7.64 2.21
CA LEU A 319 -2.24 -7.61 0.82
C LEU A 319 -3.55 -6.83 0.76
N ILE A 320 -3.66 -5.87 -0.16
CA ILE A 320 -4.87 -5.06 -0.33
C ILE A 320 -5.55 -5.44 -1.66
N ILE A 321 -6.80 -5.90 -1.56
CA ILE A 321 -7.62 -6.31 -2.70
C ILE A 321 -8.97 -5.58 -2.60
N ASP A 322 -9.35 -4.84 -3.64
CA ASP A 322 -10.53 -3.96 -3.66
C ASP A 322 -10.65 -3.10 -2.39
N GLY A 323 -9.53 -2.53 -1.94
CA GLY A 323 -9.41 -1.73 -0.73
C GLY A 323 -9.55 -2.47 0.61
N LYS A 324 -9.80 -3.79 0.62
CA LYS A 324 -9.81 -4.62 1.84
C LYS A 324 -8.42 -5.19 2.14
N LYS A 325 -8.05 -5.19 3.42
CA LYS A 325 -6.77 -5.73 3.94
C LYS A 325 -6.86 -7.24 4.19
N MET A 326 -5.84 -7.98 3.78
CA MET A 326 -5.60 -9.38 4.11
C MET A 326 -4.21 -9.49 4.75
N GLU A 327 -4.17 -9.82 6.04
CA GLU A 327 -2.94 -10.07 6.78
C GLU A 327 -2.28 -11.36 6.28
N LEU A 328 -0.99 -11.30 5.94
CA LEU A 328 -0.25 -12.42 5.35
C LEU A 328 0.63 -13.18 6.34
N ALA A 329 0.66 -12.77 7.62
CA ALA A 329 1.46 -13.42 8.65
C ALA A 329 0.87 -14.78 9.06
N GLY A 330 1.74 -15.75 9.39
CA GLY A 330 1.32 -17.05 9.92
C GLY A 330 2.50 -17.85 10.48
N SER A 331 2.21 -19.04 11.02
CA SER A 331 3.19 -19.89 11.74
C SER A 331 3.99 -20.82 10.83
N GLU A 332 3.40 -21.24 9.71
CA GLU A 332 4.04 -22.15 8.75
C GLU A 332 5.00 -21.40 7.83
N PHE A 333 5.84 -22.13 7.10
CA PHE A 333 6.76 -21.53 6.14
C PHE A 333 6.01 -20.74 5.04
N THR A 334 4.99 -21.34 4.44
CA THR A 334 3.99 -20.68 3.60
C THR A 334 2.62 -20.73 4.29
N ASN A 335 1.83 -19.67 4.17
CA ASN A 335 0.54 -19.57 4.86
C ASN A 335 -0.57 -19.27 3.88
N LYS A 336 -1.66 -20.05 3.95
CA LYS A 336 -2.87 -19.86 3.16
C LYS A 336 -3.84 -18.95 3.90
N HIS A 337 -4.23 -17.87 3.23
CA HIS A 337 -5.17 -16.86 3.71
C HIS A 337 -6.40 -16.82 2.84
N THR A 338 -7.53 -16.46 3.43
CA THR A 338 -8.82 -16.44 2.74
C THR A 338 -9.67 -15.31 3.28
N ILE A 339 -10.25 -14.51 2.37
CA ILE A 339 -11.14 -13.40 2.73
C ILE A 339 -12.26 -13.27 1.71
N ASP A 340 -13.45 -12.87 2.17
CA ASP A 340 -14.60 -12.58 1.33
C ASP A 340 -14.67 -11.09 0.95
N ILE A 341 -14.63 -10.81 -0.35
CA ILE A 341 -14.62 -9.47 -0.93
C ILE A 341 -15.73 -9.39 -1.96
N ASN A 342 -16.75 -8.58 -1.71
CA ASN A 342 -17.85 -8.34 -2.65
C ASN A 342 -18.52 -9.64 -3.17
N GLY A 343 -18.67 -10.64 -2.29
CA GLY A 343 -19.24 -11.96 -2.64
C GLY A 343 -18.28 -12.92 -3.35
N LYS A 344 -16.99 -12.56 -3.47
CA LYS A 344 -15.93 -13.39 -4.02
C LYS A 344 -14.97 -13.83 -2.91
N LYS A 345 -14.63 -15.12 -2.88
CA LYS A 345 -13.65 -15.66 -1.94
C LYS A 345 -12.27 -15.57 -2.54
N MET A 346 -11.46 -14.65 -2.05
CA MET A 346 -10.07 -14.47 -2.47
C MET A 346 -9.16 -15.32 -1.59
N VAL A 347 -8.23 -16.03 -2.22
CA VAL A 347 -7.30 -16.93 -1.55
C VAL A 347 -5.88 -16.56 -1.93
N ALA A 348 -5.03 -16.33 -0.93
CA ALA A 348 -3.61 -16.09 -1.12
C ALA A 348 -2.78 -17.16 -0.40
N VAL A 349 -1.69 -17.59 -1.01
CA VAL A 349 -0.65 -18.39 -0.34
C VAL A 349 0.60 -17.55 -0.31
N ALA A 350 0.98 -17.11 0.89
CA ALA A 350 2.08 -16.17 1.09
C ALA A 350 3.31 -16.87 1.66
N CYS A 351 4.44 -16.66 0.99
CA CYS A 351 5.79 -16.98 1.45
C CYS A 351 6.53 -15.69 1.86
N CYS A 352 7.43 -15.69 2.84
CA CYS A 352 7.83 -16.80 3.70
C CYS A 352 7.92 -16.34 5.15
N SER A 353 7.88 -17.26 6.11
CA SER A 353 7.97 -16.93 7.54
C SER A 353 9.32 -16.36 7.98
N ASN A 354 10.41 -16.62 7.23
CA ASN A 354 11.75 -16.06 7.49
C ASN A 354 12.03 -14.72 6.76
N LEU A 355 11.07 -14.23 5.97
CA LEU A 355 11.14 -12.93 5.29
C LEU A 355 10.23 -11.95 6.03
N GLU A 356 10.80 -10.92 6.63
CA GLU A 356 10.10 -9.96 7.49
C GLU A 356 9.61 -8.74 6.71
N TYR A 357 10.33 -8.33 5.65
CA TYR A 357 10.13 -7.09 4.92
C TYR A 357 9.65 -7.30 3.49
N MET A 358 9.42 -8.55 3.08
CA MET A 358 8.79 -8.90 1.82
C MET A 358 7.85 -10.09 1.95
N LYS A 359 6.90 -10.20 1.01
CA LYS A 359 6.05 -11.36 0.79
C LYS A 359 5.85 -11.59 -0.69
N PHE A 360 5.76 -12.85 -1.09
CA PHE A 360 5.37 -13.22 -2.44
C PHE A 360 4.55 -14.50 -2.41
N GLY A 361 3.93 -14.85 -3.52
CA GLY A 361 3.29 -16.14 -3.68
C GLY A 361 2.12 -16.09 -4.65
N GLN A 362 1.11 -16.89 -4.38
CA GLN A 362 -0.03 -17.11 -5.28
C GLN A 362 -1.28 -16.40 -4.78
N LEU A 363 -2.09 -15.88 -5.71
CA LEU A 363 -3.37 -15.23 -5.42
C LEU A 363 -4.41 -15.64 -6.47
N TRP A 364 -5.56 -16.10 -6.02
CA TRP A 364 -6.65 -16.48 -6.93
C TRP A 364 -8.04 -16.24 -6.33
N GLN A 365 -9.05 -16.26 -7.20
CA GLN A 365 -10.45 -16.27 -6.82
C GLN A 365 -10.98 -17.71 -6.79
N GLN A 366 -11.62 -18.08 -5.68
CA GLN A 366 -12.36 -19.33 -5.54
C GLN A 366 -13.86 -19.02 -5.52
N THR A 367 -14.65 -19.63 -6.40
CA THR A 367 -16.11 -19.55 -6.33
C THR A 367 -16.65 -20.75 -5.55
N GLU A 368 -17.61 -20.51 -4.66
CA GLU A 368 -18.26 -21.59 -3.91
C GLU A 368 -19.03 -22.53 -4.88
N GLY A 369 -18.74 -23.82 -4.83
CA GLY A 369 -19.33 -24.84 -5.72
C GLY A 369 -18.66 -25.04 -7.09
N GLU A 370 -17.70 -24.19 -7.49
CA GLU A 370 -16.91 -24.40 -8.71
C GLU A 370 -15.59 -25.13 -8.38
N LYS A 371 -15.23 -26.16 -9.18
CA LYS A 371 -13.90 -26.80 -9.10
C LYS A 371 -12.81 -25.96 -9.76
N GLN A 372 -13.17 -24.99 -10.59
CA GLN A 372 -12.22 -24.16 -11.33
C GLN A 372 -11.82 -22.92 -10.55
N VAL A 373 -10.52 -22.68 -10.51
CA VAL A 373 -9.91 -21.46 -9.98
C VAL A 373 -9.97 -20.38 -11.07
N LYS A 374 -10.36 -19.15 -10.69
CA LYS A 374 -10.39 -17.98 -11.59
C LYS A 374 -9.32 -16.98 -11.18
N ASP A 375 -8.89 -16.16 -12.14
CA ASP A 375 -7.95 -15.04 -11.94
C ASP A 375 -6.66 -15.46 -11.19
N ASN A 376 -6.11 -16.62 -11.54
CA ASN A 376 -4.89 -17.12 -10.92
C ASN A 376 -3.73 -16.17 -11.23
N SER A 377 -2.97 -15.82 -10.21
CA SER A 377 -1.92 -14.81 -10.30
C SER A 377 -0.81 -15.06 -9.30
N LEU A 378 0.34 -14.46 -9.55
CA LEU A 378 1.44 -14.35 -8.60
C LEU A 378 1.49 -12.93 -8.06
N PHE A 379 1.87 -12.74 -6.81
CA PHE A 379 2.10 -11.43 -6.24
C PHE A 379 3.48 -11.32 -5.61
N LEU A 380 4.01 -10.09 -5.56
CA LEU A 380 5.22 -9.73 -4.83
C LEU A 380 5.01 -8.38 -4.17
N GLN A 381 5.33 -8.30 -2.88
CA GLN A 381 5.34 -7.08 -2.07
C GLN A 381 6.65 -6.98 -1.30
N GLY A 382 7.20 -5.77 -1.16
CA GLY A 382 8.44 -5.55 -0.42
C GLY A 382 8.66 -4.10 0.00
N GLU A 383 9.20 -3.94 1.22
CA GLU A 383 9.59 -2.67 1.81
C GLU A 383 11.07 -2.39 1.50
N ARG A 384 11.33 -1.49 0.55
CA ARG A 384 12.68 -1.25 0.02
C ARG A 384 13.63 -0.77 1.11
N THR A 385 14.86 -1.27 1.05
CA THR A 385 15.97 -0.76 1.84
C THR A 385 16.23 0.71 1.46
N ALA A 386 16.44 1.57 2.45
CA ALA A 386 16.83 2.94 2.16
C ALA A 386 18.19 2.97 1.45
N THR A 387 18.34 3.82 0.42
CA THR A 387 19.55 3.81 -0.43
C THR A 387 20.83 4.14 0.33
N ASP A 388 20.75 4.91 1.42
CA ASP A 388 21.88 5.20 2.31
C ASP A 388 22.24 4.04 3.26
N LYS A 389 21.36 3.03 3.37
CA LYS A 389 21.55 1.80 4.16
C LYS A 389 21.95 0.58 3.34
N MET A 390 22.01 0.72 2.02
CA MET A 390 22.53 -0.33 1.14
C MET A 390 24.01 -0.62 1.48
N PRO A 391 24.41 -1.91 1.56
CA PRO A 391 25.82 -2.26 1.64
C PRO A 391 26.60 -1.65 0.48
N LYS A 392 27.77 -1.09 0.78
CA LYS A 392 28.62 -0.43 -0.24
C LYS A 392 29.60 -1.38 -0.92
N ASP A 393 29.87 -2.51 -0.28
CA ASP A 393 30.82 -3.54 -0.72
C ASP A 393 30.45 -4.88 -0.07
N GLY A 394 31.11 -5.94 -0.52
CA GLY A 394 30.99 -7.29 0.01
C GLY A 394 30.24 -8.23 -0.92
N ASN A 395 30.61 -9.51 -0.83
CA ASN A 395 30.01 -10.63 -1.54
C ASN A 395 29.18 -11.45 -0.58
N TYR A 396 27.89 -11.54 -0.84
CA TYR A 396 26.94 -12.23 0.04
C TYR A 396 26.12 -13.26 -0.73
N LYS A 397 25.84 -14.37 -0.05
CA LYS A 397 24.93 -15.40 -0.55
C LYS A 397 23.53 -15.10 -0.04
N TYR A 398 22.53 -15.24 -0.91
CA TYR A 398 21.12 -15.23 -0.54
C TYR A 398 20.50 -16.56 -0.96
N ILE A 399 19.66 -17.13 -0.11
CA ILE A 399 18.98 -18.41 -0.36
C ILE A 399 17.50 -18.24 -0.04
N GLY A 400 16.64 -18.79 -0.89
CA GLY A 400 15.21 -18.81 -0.67
C GLY A 400 14.48 -19.76 -1.61
N THR A 401 13.29 -19.36 -2.01
CA THR A 401 12.38 -20.14 -2.86
C THR A 401 11.62 -19.22 -3.83
N TRP A 402 10.75 -19.77 -4.66
CA TRP A 402 10.01 -19.04 -5.69
C TRP A 402 8.68 -19.73 -6.03
N ASP A 403 7.77 -18.93 -6.60
CA ASP A 403 6.54 -19.42 -7.24
C ASP A 403 6.57 -19.03 -8.72
N ALA A 404 6.17 -19.95 -9.58
CA ALA A 404 6.11 -19.69 -11.01
C ALA A 404 5.11 -20.57 -11.73
N GLN A 405 4.70 -20.10 -12.90
CA GLN A 405 4.05 -20.91 -13.91
C GLN A 405 4.74 -20.69 -15.25
N VAL A 406 5.04 -21.79 -15.94
CA VAL A 406 5.51 -21.79 -17.32
C VAL A 406 4.48 -22.54 -18.15
N SER A 407 3.99 -21.93 -19.23
CA SER A 407 3.07 -22.57 -20.17
C SER A 407 3.71 -22.72 -21.54
N LYS A 408 3.41 -23.85 -22.20
CA LYS A 408 3.65 -24.06 -23.63
C LYS A 408 2.51 -24.87 -24.20
N GLU A 409 1.85 -24.31 -25.22
CA GLU A 409 0.66 -24.88 -25.86
C GLU A 409 -0.44 -25.15 -24.82
N ASN A 410 -0.82 -26.41 -24.61
CA ASN A 410 -1.84 -26.83 -23.63
C ASN A 410 -1.24 -27.40 -22.34
N ASN A 411 0.09 -27.36 -22.19
CA ASN A 411 0.79 -27.87 -21.00
C ASN A 411 1.32 -26.72 -20.15
N TYR A 412 1.42 -26.98 -18.86
CA TYR A 412 2.03 -26.06 -17.91
C TYR A 412 2.88 -26.80 -16.88
N TRP A 413 3.88 -26.09 -16.38
CA TRP A 413 4.74 -26.48 -15.27
C TRP A 413 4.66 -25.40 -14.20
N VAL A 414 4.77 -25.79 -12.94
CA VAL A 414 4.70 -24.87 -11.80
C VAL A 414 5.87 -25.09 -10.83
N ALA A 415 6.35 -23.98 -10.26
CA ALA A 415 7.10 -23.99 -9.03
C ALA A 415 6.20 -23.48 -7.91
N THR A 416 6.23 -24.17 -6.76
CA THR A 416 5.48 -23.79 -5.57
C THR A 416 6.45 -23.64 -4.41
N ALA A 417 6.40 -22.50 -3.72
CA ALA A 417 7.35 -22.22 -2.66
C ALA A 417 7.41 -23.30 -1.56
N ASP A 418 8.62 -23.72 -1.18
CA ASP A 418 8.89 -24.71 -0.13
C ASP A 418 10.18 -24.37 0.67
N ASP A 419 10.40 -25.06 1.80
CA ASP A 419 11.53 -24.86 2.70
C ASP A 419 12.66 -25.89 2.56
N ASP A 420 12.58 -26.81 1.57
CA ASP A 420 13.63 -27.79 1.31
C ASP A 420 14.81 -27.16 0.57
N ARG A 421 15.74 -26.65 1.37
CA ARG A 421 17.00 -26.03 0.91
C ARG A 421 17.94 -26.99 0.16
N LYS A 422 17.67 -28.30 0.10
CA LYS A 422 18.51 -29.30 -0.56
C LYS A 422 17.96 -29.79 -1.88
N ALA A 423 16.65 -30.00 -1.96
CA ALA A 423 16.01 -30.58 -3.13
C ALA A 423 14.67 -29.93 -3.49
N GLY A 424 14.27 -28.84 -2.83
CA GLY A 424 13.08 -28.08 -3.17
C GLY A 424 13.23 -27.16 -4.37
N TYR A 425 12.22 -26.32 -4.57
CA TYR A 425 12.20 -25.20 -5.52
C TYR A 425 13.10 -24.05 -5.02
N ARG A 426 14.41 -24.33 -4.95
CA ARG A 426 15.38 -23.44 -4.33
C ARG A 426 15.72 -22.27 -5.23
N THR A 427 16.02 -21.13 -4.61
CA THR A 427 16.69 -20.00 -5.25
C THR A 427 18.00 -19.69 -4.55
N GLU A 428 19.02 -19.41 -5.33
CA GLU A 428 20.35 -19.07 -4.83
C GLU A 428 20.88 -17.84 -5.58
N PHE A 429 21.29 -16.81 -4.85
CA PHE A 429 21.86 -15.61 -5.43
C PHE A 429 23.22 -15.30 -4.83
N ASP A 430 24.17 -14.96 -5.69
CA ASP A 430 25.45 -14.37 -5.34
C ASP A 430 25.37 -12.87 -5.64
N VAL A 431 25.52 -12.03 -4.62
CA VAL A 431 25.35 -10.58 -4.69
C VAL A 431 26.67 -9.91 -4.35
N ASP A 432 27.20 -9.14 -5.28
CA ASP A 432 28.40 -8.31 -5.12
C ASP A 432 28.00 -6.84 -5.12
N PHE A 433 27.96 -6.22 -3.94
CA PHE A 433 27.61 -4.81 -3.81
C PHE A 433 28.71 -3.88 -4.32
N GLY A 434 29.98 -4.32 -4.28
CA GLY A 434 31.13 -3.53 -4.72
C GLY A 434 31.16 -3.39 -6.24
N SER A 435 30.95 -4.50 -6.96
CA SER A 435 30.86 -4.51 -8.42
C SER A 435 29.44 -4.27 -8.97
N LYS A 436 28.45 -4.11 -8.08
CA LYS A 436 27.02 -3.91 -8.38
C LYS A 436 26.42 -5.00 -9.25
N ASN A 437 26.74 -6.25 -8.97
CA ASN A 437 26.30 -7.41 -9.72
C ASN A 437 25.47 -8.36 -8.86
N LEU A 438 24.50 -9.00 -9.49
CA LEU A 438 23.71 -10.08 -8.91
C LEU A 438 23.60 -11.21 -9.94
N SER A 439 23.96 -12.43 -9.53
CA SER A 439 23.71 -13.64 -10.31
C SER A 439 22.83 -14.60 -9.53
N GLY A 440 21.77 -15.09 -10.15
CA GLY A 440 20.77 -15.95 -9.53
C GLY A 440 20.61 -17.30 -10.23
N LYS A 441 20.18 -18.30 -9.48
CA LYS A 441 19.85 -19.65 -9.94
C LYS A 441 18.53 -20.07 -9.32
N LEU A 442 17.57 -20.47 -10.14
CA LEU A 442 16.24 -20.94 -9.72
C LEU A 442 16.11 -22.40 -10.15
N PHE A 443 15.83 -23.28 -9.21
CA PHE A 443 15.83 -24.74 -9.41
C PHE A 443 14.41 -25.30 -9.43
N ASP A 444 14.23 -26.36 -10.22
CA ASP A 444 13.11 -27.28 -10.07
C ASP A 444 13.35 -28.22 -8.87
N LYS A 445 12.27 -28.81 -8.37
CA LYS A 445 12.34 -29.81 -7.32
C LYS A 445 13.16 -31.02 -7.77
N ASN A 446 14.08 -31.45 -6.93
CA ASN A 446 15.11 -32.46 -7.19
C ASN A 446 16.06 -32.11 -8.36
N GLY A 447 16.01 -30.88 -8.89
CA GLY A 447 16.84 -30.42 -9.99
C GLY A 447 18.30 -30.29 -9.56
N VAL A 448 19.21 -30.92 -10.32
CA VAL A 448 20.66 -30.78 -10.14
C VAL A 448 21.14 -29.44 -10.72
N ASN A 449 20.60 -29.05 -11.88
CA ASN A 449 20.89 -27.79 -12.56
C ASN A 449 19.71 -26.83 -12.43
N PRO A 450 19.95 -25.51 -12.42
CA PRO A 450 18.86 -24.54 -12.39
C PRO A 450 18.08 -24.55 -13.70
N VAL A 451 16.75 -24.36 -13.60
CA VAL A 451 15.87 -24.17 -14.76
C VAL A 451 16.00 -22.74 -15.32
N PHE A 452 16.19 -21.76 -14.44
CA PHE A 452 16.48 -20.38 -14.82
C PHE A 452 17.75 -19.88 -14.14
N THR A 453 18.51 -19.11 -14.89
CA THR A 453 19.61 -18.27 -14.38
C THR A 453 19.25 -16.81 -14.55
N VAL A 454 19.63 -15.97 -13.59
CA VAL A 454 19.40 -14.53 -13.60
C VAL A 454 20.75 -13.82 -13.59
N ASN A 455 20.94 -12.80 -14.42
CA ASN A 455 22.06 -11.87 -14.32
C ASN A 455 21.52 -10.45 -14.29
N ALA A 456 21.84 -9.69 -13.25
CA ALA A 456 21.33 -8.35 -13.04
C ALA A 456 22.39 -7.37 -12.52
N LYS A 457 22.12 -6.09 -12.74
CA LYS A 457 22.90 -4.97 -12.22
C LYS A 457 22.13 -4.31 -11.08
N ILE A 458 22.86 -3.98 -10.01
CA ILE A 458 22.31 -3.26 -8.86
C ILE A 458 22.33 -1.76 -9.16
N ASP A 459 21.19 -1.11 -9.01
CA ASP A 459 21.05 0.35 -9.07
C ASP A 459 20.17 0.86 -7.91
N GLY A 460 20.70 1.83 -7.17
CA GLY A 460 20.12 2.28 -5.91
C GLY A 460 19.85 1.13 -4.94
N ASN A 461 18.56 0.90 -4.64
CA ASN A 461 18.08 -0.15 -3.74
C ASN A 461 17.34 -1.28 -4.47
N GLY A 462 17.57 -1.43 -5.78
CA GLY A 462 17.01 -2.51 -6.58
C GLY A 462 17.99 -3.03 -7.61
N PHE A 463 17.48 -3.90 -8.48
CA PHE A 463 18.26 -4.47 -9.57
C PHE A 463 17.38 -4.72 -10.79
N THR A 464 18.00 -4.65 -11.96
CA THR A 464 17.39 -5.00 -13.25
C THR A 464 18.36 -5.85 -14.08
N GLY A 465 17.81 -6.75 -14.88
CA GLY A 465 18.61 -7.71 -15.63
C GLY A 465 17.76 -8.65 -16.44
N GLU A 466 18.27 -9.85 -16.66
CA GLU A 466 17.67 -10.84 -17.54
C GLU A 466 17.69 -12.24 -16.92
N ALA A 467 16.62 -12.99 -17.17
CA ALA A 467 16.47 -14.40 -16.88
C ALA A 467 16.53 -15.21 -18.17
N LYS A 468 17.20 -16.37 -18.10
CA LYS A 468 17.25 -17.32 -19.22
C LYS A 468 17.30 -18.76 -18.74
N THR A 469 16.83 -19.67 -19.59
CA THR A 469 17.05 -21.12 -19.44
C THR A 469 18.44 -21.50 -19.96
N SER A 470 18.84 -22.75 -19.77
CA SER A 470 19.98 -23.32 -20.50
C SER A 470 19.69 -23.38 -22.01
N ASP A 471 20.72 -23.56 -22.84
CA ASP A 471 20.58 -23.74 -24.30
C ASP A 471 19.75 -24.98 -24.64
N ALA A 472 19.76 -25.99 -23.77
CA ALA A 472 18.94 -27.19 -23.89
C ALA A 472 17.46 -26.92 -23.50
N GLY A 473 17.17 -25.85 -22.76
CA GLY A 473 15.85 -25.62 -22.17
C GLY A 473 15.55 -26.60 -21.04
N PHE A 474 14.26 -26.75 -20.70
CA PHE A 474 13.79 -27.80 -19.79
C PHE A 474 12.42 -28.35 -20.22
N VAL A 475 12.08 -29.54 -19.75
CA VAL A 475 10.84 -30.26 -20.07
C VAL A 475 9.74 -29.86 -19.08
N LEU A 476 8.54 -29.51 -19.57
CA LEU A 476 7.41 -29.16 -18.68
C LEU A 476 6.79 -30.38 -17.99
N ASP A 477 6.72 -31.50 -18.71
CA ASP A 477 6.23 -32.78 -18.19
C ASP A 477 7.32 -33.85 -18.37
N PRO A 478 8.12 -34.13 -17.33
CA PRO A 478 9.17 -35.15 -17.39
C PRO A 478 8.67 -36.55 -17.75
N GLY A 479 7.36 -36.83 -17.60
CA GLY A 479 6.73 -38.09 -17.96
C GLY A 479 6.36 -38.23 -19.44
N SER A 480 6.49 -37.16 -20.24
CA SER A 480 6.08 -37.12 -21.65
C SER A 480 7.22 -36.67 -22.57
N LEU A 481 7.57 -37.52 -23.54
CA LEU A 481 8.56 -37.20 -24.59
C LEU A 481 7.95 -36.45 -25.79
N ARG A 482 6.69 -36.01 -25.70
CA ARG A 482 5.92 -35.51 -26.86
C ARG A 482 6.16 -34.05 -27.21
N HIS A 483 6.79 -33.26 -26.36
CA HIS A 483 6.92 -31.82 -26.53
C HIS A 483 8.37 -31.37 -26.44
N ASP A 484 8.75 -30.44 -27.32
CA ASP A 484 10.07 -29.81 -27.28
C ASP A 484 10.26 -29.03 -25.98
N ASN A 485 11.51 -28.99 -25.51
CA ASN A 485 11.89 -28.22 -24.34
C ASN A 485 11.48 -26.74 -24.46
N VAL A 486 11.12 -26.14 -23.33
CA VAL A 486 10.87 -24.72 -23.25
C VAL A 486 12.19 -23.99 -23.08
N LYS A 487 12.36 -22.93 -23.86
CA LYS A 487 13.55 -22.07 -23.85
C LYS A 487 13.12 -20.64 -23.69
N PHE A 488 13.82 -19.92 -22.82
CA PHE A 488 13.67 -18.49 -22.66
C PHE A 488 15.07 -17.86 -22.70
N SER A 489 15.19 -16.79 -23.47
CA SER A 489 16.38 -15.95 -23.55
C SER A 489 15.98 -14.52 -23.21
N ASP A 490 16.85 -13.84 -22.46
CA ASP A 490 16.80 -12.39 -22.24
C ASP A 490 15.45 -11.88 -21.71
N VAL A 491 14.80 -12.65 -20.83
CA VAL A 491 13.53 -12.25 -20.20
C VAL A 491 13.82 -11.20 -19.14
N ALA A 492 13.29 -9.99 -19.30
CA ALA A 492 13.52 -8.90 -18.35
C ALA A 492 13.14 -9.29 -16.90
N VAL A 493 14.09 -9.06 -15.99
CA VAL A 493 13.95 -9.25 -14.54
C VAL A 493 14.05 -7.89 -13.86
N SER A 494 13.19 -7.66 -12.89
CA SER A 494 13.31 -6.54 -11.95
C SER A 494 13.12 -7.02 -10.53
N GLY A 495 13.77 -6.35 -9.58
CA GLY A 495 13.64 -6.66 -8.17
C GLY A 495 14.20 -5.59 -7.24
N GLY A 496 14.14 -5.89 -5.96
CA GLY A 496 14.46 -4.99 -4.85
C GLY A 496 15.26 -5.67 -3.75
N PHE A 497 15.97 -4.84 -2.98
CA PHE A 497 16.50 -5.22 -1.68
C PHE A 497 15.60 -4.68 -0.59
N TYR A 498 15.28 -5.49 0.41
CA TYR A 498 14.24 -5.21 1.40
C TYR A 498 14.77 -5.20 2.83
N GLY A 499 14.08 -4.42 3.68
CA GLY A 499 14.38 -4.27 5.09
C GLY A 499 15.49 -3.25 5.42
N PRO A 500 15.93 -3.18 6.68
CA PRO A 500 16.81 -2.11 7.15
C PRO A 500 18.23 -2.15 6.56
N THR A 501 18.70 -3.33 6.14
CA THR A 501 20.11 -3.59 5.78
C THR A 501 20.28 -4.41 4.50
N ALA A 502 19.25 -4.49 3.66
CA ALA A 502 19.24 -5.34 2.46
C ALA A 502 19.46 -6.84 2.75
N ALA A 503 19.08 -7.32 3.94
CA ALA A 503 19.19 -8.73 4.32
C ALA A 503 18.17 -9.63 3.59
N GLU A 504 17.21 -9.04 2.88
CA GLU A 504 16.23 -9.72 2.05
C GLU A 504 16.31 -9.18 0.62
N LEU A 505 16.11 -10.03 -0.37
CA LEU A 505 15.93 -9.63 -1.75
C LEU A 505 14.79 -10.39 -2.38
N GLY A 506 14.21 -9.83 -3.42
CA GLY A 506 13.19 -10.49 -4.21
C GLY A 506 13.00 -9.79 -5.53
N GLY A 507 12.29 -10.46 -6.43
CA GLY A 507 12.07 -9.95 -7.76
C GLY A 507 11.13 -10.84 -8.55
N GLN A 508 10.96 -10.46 -9.80
CA GLN A 508 9.98 -11.07 -10.67
C GLN A 508 10.39 -10.94 -12.13
N PHE A 509 9.89 -11.85 -12.94
CA PHE A 509 10.00 -11.78 -14.39
C PHE A 509 8.78 -12.41 -15.04
N ARG A 510 8.46 -11.92 -16.24
CA ARG A 510 7.37 -12.45 -17.04
C ARG A 510 7.68 -12.36 -18.53
N TYR A 511 7.05 -13.22 -19.31
CA TYR A 511 7.08 -13.18 -20.76
C TYR A 511 5.85 -13.87 -21.33
N GLN A 512 5.37 -13.39 -22.48
CA GLN A 512 4.38 -14.08 -23.29
C GLN A 512 4.79 -13.93 -24.75
N SER A 513 4.74 -15.02 -25.52
CA SER A 513 4.92 -14.96 -26.97
C SER A 513 3.71 -14.29 -27.63
N ASP A 514 3.91 -13.67 -28.79
CA ASP A 514 2.85 -12.89 -29.48
C ASP A 514 1.59 -13.70 -29.78
N ASN A 515 1.74 -14.99 -30.06
CA ASN A 515 0.63 -15.92 -30.31
C ASN A 515 0.07 -16.56 -29.03
N GLY A 516 0.56 -16.17 -27.85
CA GLY A 516 0.15 -16.71 -26.55
C GLY A 516 0.53 -18.16 -26.28
N SER A 517 1.28 -18.81 -27.19
CA SER A 517 1.59 -20.25 -27.09
C SER A 517 2.67 -20.57 -26.06
N VAL A 518 3.47 -19.60 -25.64
CA VAL A 518 4.51 -19.78 -24.61
C VAL A 518 4.44 -18.62 -23.64
N GLY A 519 4.49 -18.89 -22.35
CA GLY A 519 4.56 -17.85 -21.34
C GLY A 519 5.22 -18.29 -20.06
N VAL A 520 5.71 -17.31 -19.31
CA VAL A 520 6.26 -17.51 -17.96
C VAL A 520 5.88 -16.33 -17.09
N GLY A 521 5.52 -16.62 -15.85
CA GLY A 521 5.40 -15.66 -14.77
C GLY A 521 6.07 -16.25 -13.54
N ALA A 522 6.96 -15.48 -12.91
CA ALA A 522 7.70 -15.93 -11.74
C ALA A 522 7.91 -14.80 -10.73
N VAL A 523 7.81 -15.14 -9.46
CA VAL A 523 8.15 -14.29 -8.31
C VAL A 523 9.09 -15.07 -7.38
N PHE A 524 10.09 -14.41 -6.82
CA PHE A 524 11.07 -15.05 -5.95
C PHE A 524 11.45 -14.15 -4.78
N GLY A 525 11.89 -14.78 -3.69
CA GLY A 525 12.44 -14.10 -2.51
C GLY A 525 13.51 -14.93 -1.84
N ALA A 526 14.51 -14.26 -1.27
CA ALA A 526 15.65 -14.90 -0.64
C ALA A 526 16.21 -14.09 0.55
N LYS A 527 16.73 -14.80 1.54
CA LYS A 527 17.34 -14.24 2.76
C LYS A 527 18.86 -14.33 2.67
N GLN A 528 19.55 -13.29 3.12
CA GLN A 528 21.01 -13.25 3.22
C GLN A 528 21.53 -14.35 4.15
N GLN A 529 22.71 -14.87 3.84
CA GLN A 529 23.31 -16.00 4.53
C GLN A 529 24.63 -15.64 5.21
N VAL A 530 24.94 -16.34 6.29
CA VAL A 530 26.26 -16.38 6.94
C VAL A 530 26.78 -17.80 6.92
N LYS A 531 28.11 -17.97 6.85
CA LYS A 531 28.72 -19.29 6.99
C LYS A 531 28.46 -19.84 8.40
N LYS A 532 28.20 -21.14 8.51
CA LYS A 532 27.95 -21.81 9.79
C LYS A 532 29.18 -21.81 10.69
#